data_AF-A0A238JRR9-F1
#
_entry.id   AF-A0A238JRR9-F1
#
_cell.length_a   1.000
_cell.length_b   1.000
_cell.length_c   1.000
_cell.angle_alpha   90.00
_cell.angle_beta   90.00
_cell.angle_gamma   90.00
#
_symmetry.space_group_name_H-M   'P 1'
#
loop_
_entity.id
_entity.type
_entity.pdbx_description
1 polymer ?
#
loop_
_entity_poly.entity_id
_entity_poly.type
_entity_poly.pdbx_seq_one_letter_code
_entity_poly.pdbx_strand_id
1 'polypeptide(L)'
;MDNTWKTATKADRAALYLVARAIADTTSLSVEANMEQAFGHKLMVGTDYLSNFRSGAIGRAKAKLIHAWIAEHHSETAHVVDPRLFPKLHTDAWADYLENHAIKGKLSIARFDKSMGLVQRTRKVIPPLFIHSFL
;
A
#
# COMPACT_ATOMS: atom_id res chain seq x y z
N MET A 1 6.66 5.83 -0.39
CA MET A 1 8.09 5.76 0.04
C MET A 1 8.81 4.89 -0.98
N ASP A 2 9.67 5.47 -1.84
CA ASP A 2 9.89 4.87 -3.17
C ASP A 2 11.36 4.84 -3.67
N ASN A 3 12.34 5.05 -2.78
CA ASN A 3 13.76 5.09 -3.14
C ASN A 3 14.56 3.82 -2.77
N THR A 4 14.01 2.91 -1.96
CA THR A 4 14.72 1.73 -1.41
C THR A 4 15.27 0.81 -2.50
N TRP A 5 14.55 0.68 -3.62
CA TRP A 5 14.91 -0.25 -4.69
C TRP A 5 15.96 0.27 -5.67
N LYS A 6 16.27 1.58 -5.68
CA LYS A 6 17.32 2.14 -6.55
C LYS A 6 18.71 1.65 -6.13
N THR A 7 18.93 1.55 -4.83
CA THR A 7 20.20 1.13 -4.22
C THR A 7 20.18 -0.31 -3.71
N ALA A 8 19.10 -1.05 -3.92
CA ALA A 8 18.96 -2.43 -3.47
C ALA A 8 20.14 -3.30 -3.95
N THR A 9 20.69 -4.04 -2.99
CA THR A 9 21.80 -4.96 -3.20
C THR A 9 21.30 -6.28 -3.81
N LYS A 10 22.24 -7.14 -4.24
CA LYS A 10 21.90 -8.52 -4.62
C LYS A 10 21.28 -9.29 -3.46
N ALA A 11 21.77 -9.06 -2.24
CA ALA A 11 21.25 -9.69 -1.04
C ALA A 11 19.80 -9.26 -0.74
N ASP A 12 19.47 -7.97 -0.87
CA ASP A 12 18.10 -7.49 -0.67
C ASP A 12 17.10 -8.14 -1.65
N ARG A 13 17.53 -8.32 -2.91
CA ARG A 13 16.71 -8.99 -3.93
C ARG A 13 16.57 -10.49 -3.68
N ALA A 14 17.60 -11.14 -3.12
CA ALA A 14 17.51 -12.54 -2.71
C ALA A 14 16.62 -12.72 -1.46
N ALA A 15 16.68 -11.79 -0.50
CA ALA A 15 15.78 -11.79 0.65
C ALA A 15 14.32 -11.62 0.23
N LEU A 16 14.04 -10.80 -0.78
CA LEU A 16 12.69 -10.69 -1.37
C LEU A 16 12.18 -12.04 -1.92
N TYR A 17 13.06 -12.90 -2.45
CA TYR A 17 12.66 -14.24 -2.87
C TYR A 17 12.20 -15.11 -1.69
N LEU A 18 12.88 -15.02 -0.55
CA LEU A 18 12.49 -15.77 0.66
C LEU A 18 11.10 -15.37 1.12
N VAL A 19 10.78 -14.07 1.08
CA VAL A 19 9.44 -13.57 1.38
C VAL A 19 8.41 -14.10 0.38
N ALA A 20 8.70 -14.00 -0.93
CA ALA A 20 7.80 -14.52 -1.96
C ALA A 20 7.58 -16.03 -1.84
N ARG A 21 8.60 -16.78 -1.39
CA ARG A 21 8.51 -18.22 -1.14
C ARG A 21 7.65 -18.54 0.07
N ALA A 22 7.83 -17.82 1.18
CA ALA A 22 7.00 -17.99 2.36
C ALA A 22 5.51 -17.75 2.07
N ILE A 23 5.20 -16.73 1.25
CA ILE A 23 3.83 -16.47 0.79
C ILE A 23 3.31 -17.62 -0.08
N ALA A 24 4.15 -18.15 -0.99
CA ALA A 24 3.78 -19.31 -1.80
C ALA A 24 3.53 -20.56 -0.94
N ASP A 25 4.25 -20.73 0.18
CA ASP A 25 4.07 -21.86 1.09
C ASP A 25 2.78 -21.74 1.94
N THR A 26 2.29 -20.52 2.19
CA THR A 26 1.04 -20.27 2.95
C THR A 26 -0.19 -20.07 2.09
N THR A 27 -0.03 -19.96 0.77
CA THR A 27 -1.12 -19.77 -0.20
C THR A 27 -1.15 -20.93 -1.21
N SER A 28 -2.15 -20.93 -2.09
CA SER A 28 -2.17 -21.86 -3.23
C SER A 28 -1.39 -21.34 -4.45
N LEU A 29 -0.59 -20.28 -4.31
CA LEU A 29 0.14 -19.64 -5.40
C LEU A 29 1.59 -20.12 -5.45
N SER A 30 2.14 -20.26 -6.65
CA SER A 30 3.58 -20.45 -6.82
C SER A 30 4.34 -19.11 -6.74
N VAL A 31 5.67 -19.17 -6.58
CA VAL A 31 6.50 -17.95 -6.64
C VAL A 31 6.40 -17.30 -8.02
N GLU A 32 6.31 -18.10 -9.08
CA GLU A 32 6.07 -17.63 -10.44
C GLU A 32 4.72 -16.91 -10.55
N ALA A 33 3.66 -17.45 -9.95
CA ALA A 33 2.36 -16.78 -9.93
C ALA A 33 2.44 -15.43 -9.21
N ASN A 34 3.17 -15.34 -8.09
CA ASN A 34 3.43 -14.06 -7.42
C ASN A 34 4.15 -13.06 -8.34
N MET A 35 5.12 -13.54 -9.12
CA MET A 35 5.83 -12.70 -10.12
C MET A 35 4.90 -12.26 -11.25
N GLU A 36 4.06 -13.15 -11.78
CA GLU A 36 3.10 -12.83 -12.84
C GLU A 36 2.07 -11.80 -12.39
N GLN A 37 1.56 -11.94 -11.18
CA GLN A 37 0.64 -10.97 -10.57
C GLN A 37 1.32 -9.61 -10.40
N ALA A 38 2.56 -9.59 -9.92
CA ALA A 38 3.34 -8.36 -9.77
C ALA A 38 3.69 -7.69 -11.11
N PHE A 39 3.89 -8.46 -12.17
CA PHE A 39 4.21 -7.94 -13.50
C PHE A 39 2.97 -7.59 -14.32
N GLY A 40 1.79 -8.11 -13.96
CA GLY A 40 0.55 -7.96 -14.70
C GLY A 40 0.51 -8.76 -16.00
N HIS A 41 1.39 -9.74 -16.17
CA HIS A 41 1.45 -10.60 -17.36
C HIS A 41 2.12 -11.94 -17.06
N LYS A 42 1.88 -12.93 -17.92
CA LYS A 42 2.53 -14.25 -17.81
C LYS A 42 4.03 -14.18 -18.07
N LEU A 43 4.79 -15.02 -17.39
CA LEU A 43 6.23 -15.14 -17.67
C LEU A 43 6.45 -15.82 -19.02
N MET A 44 7.42 -15.32 -19.78
CA MET A 44 7.81 -15.94 -21.04
C MET A 44 8.53 -17.28 -20.79
N VAL A 45 8.11 -18.30 -21.52
CA VAL A 45 8.71 -19.65 -21.49
C VAL A 45 10.19 -19.60 -21.90
N GLY A 46 11.03 -20.41 -21.26
CA GLY A 46 12.46 -20.52 -21.58
C GLY A 46 13.36 -19.48 -20.91
N THR A 47 12.80 -18.60 -20.07
CA THR A 47 13.61 -17.69 -19.26
C THR A 47 13.78 -18.23 -17.84
N ASP A 48 15.01 -18.23 -17.32
CA ASP A 48 15.32 -18.70 -15.97
C ASP A 48 14.96 -17.67 -14.88
N TYR A 49 13.70 -17.21 -14.88
CA TYR A 49 13.23 -16.15 -13.98
C TYR A 49 13.34 -16.55 -12.50
N LEU A 50 12.97 -17.79 -12.17
CA LEU A 50 12.97 -18.26 -10.80
C LEU A 50 14.38 -18.37 -10.24
N SER A 51 15.33 -18.94 -10.98
CA SER A 51 16.74 -19.03 -10.52
C SER A 51 17.37 -17.65 -10.39
N ASN A 52 17.10 -16.74 -11.34
CA ASN A 52 17.55 -15.35 -11.26
C ASN A 52 16.95 -14.62 -10.06
N PHE A 53 15.68 -14.88 -9.72
CA PHE A 53 15.08 -14.29 -8.54
C PHE A 53 15.65 -14.88 -7.25
N ARG A 54 15.73 -16.22 -7.15
CA ARG A 54 16.31 -16.95 -6.01
C ARG A 54 17.73 -16.49 -5.68
N SER A 55 18.56 -16.27 -6.71
CA SER A 55 19.93 -15.78 -6.55
C SER A 55 20.06 -14.27 -6.34
N GLY A 56 18.95 -13.51 -6.42
CA GLY A 56 18.94 -12.04 -6.35
C GLY A 56 19.52 -11.36 -7.60
N ALA A 57 19.71 -12.09 -8.70
CA ALA A 57 20.18 -11.57 -9.99
C ALA A 57 19.09 -10.80 -10.76
N ILE A 58 17.82 -10.93 -10.37
CA ILE A 58 16.69 -10.20 -10.97
C ILE A 58 16.92 -8.69 -11.01
N GLY A 59 16.49 -8.02 -12.09
CA GLY A 59 16.64 -6.56 -12.21
C GLY A 59 15.91 -5.79 -11.10
N ARG A 60 16.50 -4.68 -10.62
CA ARG A 60 15.93 -3.85 -9.55
C ARG A 60 14.51 -3.35 -9.83
N ALA A 61 14.22 -2.99 -11.08
CA ALA A 61 12.88 -2.58 -11.50
C ALA A 61 11.84 -3.68 -11.28
N LYS A 62 12.18 -4.93 -11.62
CA LYS A 62 11.29 -6.08 -11.38
C LYS A 62 11.15 -6.39 -9.89
N ALA A 63 12.25 -6.32 -9.14
CA ALA A 63 12.20 -6.49 -7.68
C ALA A 63 11.30 -5.44 -7.02
N LYS A 64 11.33 -4.18 -7.50
CA LYS A 64 10.42 -3.13 -7.04
C LYS A 64 8.94 -3.50 -7.27
N LEU A 65 8.59 -4.02 -8.46
CA LEU A 65 7.23 -4.43 -8.76
C LEU A 65 6.76 -5.56 -7.85
N ILE A 66 7.60 -6.59 -7.66
CA ILE A 66 7.30 -7.72 -6.76
C ILE A 66 7.12 -7.23 -5.33
N HIS A 67 8.02 -6.36 -4.84
CA HIS A 67 7.91 -5.80 -3.50
C HIS A 67 6.64 -4.98 -3.31
N ALA A 68 6.29 -4.13 -4.27
CA ALA A 68 5.07 -3.33 -4.20
C ALA A 68 3.82 -4.22 -4.15
N TRP A 69 3.76 -5.24 -5.00
CA TRP A 69 2.64 -6.18 -5.01
C TRP A 69 2.53 -6.96 -3.69
N ILE A 70 3.64 -7.47 -3.16
CA ILE A 70 3.66 -8.15 -1.86
C ILE A 70 3.24 -7.21 -0.73
N ALA A 71 3.73 -5.98 -0.73
CA ALA A 71 3.39 -5.00 0.30
C ALA A 71 1.89 -4.62 0.27
N GLU A 72 1.25 -4.69 -0.89
CA GLU A 72 -0.17 -4.40 -1.03
C GLU A 72 -1.06 -5.59 -0.63
N HIS A 73 -0.68 -6.82 -0.97
CA HIS A 73 -1.55 -7.99 -0.84
C HIS A 73 -1.22 -8.91 0.33
N HIS A 74 0.04 -8.90 0.79
CA HIS A 74 0.58 -9.87 1.73
C HIS A 74 1.49 -9.21 2.79
N SER A 75 1.20 -7.96 3.15
CA SER A 75 2.01 -7.13 4.06
C SER A 75 2.31 -7.82 5.40
N GLU A 76 1.32 -8.48 6.00
CA GLU A 76 1.45 -9.13 7.30
C GLU A 76 2.46 -10.30 7.25
N THR A 77 2.27 -11.22 6.31
CA THR A 77 3.20 -12.35 6.11
C THR A 77 4.59 -11.84 5.75
N ALA A 78 4.67 -10.83 4.88
CA ALA A 78 5.92 -10.24 4.45
C ALA A 78 6.69 -9.57 5.60
N HIS A 79 5.98 -8.87 6.49
CA HIS A 79 6.55 -8.26 7.68
C HIS A 79 7.11 -9.31 8.65
N VAL A 80 6.40 -10.42 8.87
CA VAL A 80 6.88 -11.51 9.74
C VAL A 80 8.18 -12.12 9.21
N VAL A 81 8.31 -12.28 7.89
CA VAL A 81 9.47 -12.93 7.28
C VAL A 81 10.69 -11.99 7.18
N ASP A 82 10.50 -10.75 6.73
CA ASP A 82 11.57 -9.75 6.68
C ASP A 82 11.03 -8.35 7.06
N PRO A 83 11.02 -8.00 8.36
CA PRO A 83 10.56 -6.69 8.84
C PRO A 83 11.36 -5.51 8.29
N ARG A 84 12.61 -5.74 7.86
CA ARG A 84 13.49 -4.70 7.31
C ARG A 84 13.07 -4.33 5.89
N LEU A 85 12.70 -5.32 5.07
CA LEU A 85 12.18 -5.08 3.72
C LEU A 85 10.72 -4.63 3.73
N PHE A 86 9.92 -5.10 4.70
CA PHE A 86 8.50 -4.79 4.83
C PHE A 86 8.21 -4.19 6.20
N PRO A 87 8.63 -2.95 6.49
CA PRO A 87 8.34 -2.32 7.76
C PRO A 87 6.84 -2.04 7.89
N LYS A 88 6.27 -2.30 9.07
CA LYS A 88 4.89 -1.95 9.36
C LYS A 88 4.76 -0.43 9.37
N LEU A 89 3.91 0.13 8.51
CA LEU A 89 3.69 1.57 8.47
C LEU A 89 2.86 1.99 9.69
N HIS A 90 3.20 3.11 10.32
CA HIS A 90 2.49 3.61 11.50
C HIS A 90 0.98 3.83 11.26
N THR A 91 0.59 4.11 10.02
CA THR A 91 -0.81 4.25 9.62
C THR A 91 -1.60 2.95 9.80
N ASP A 92 -0.96 1.80 9.57
CA ASP A 92 -1.58 0.48 9.73
C ASP A 92 -1.83 0.19 11.21
N ALA A 93 -0.93 0.60 12.10
CA ALA A 93 -1.14 0.41 13.55
C ALA A 93 -2.39 1.17 14.07
N TRP A 94 -2.69 2.35 13.52
CA TRP A 94 -3.89 3.10 13.89
C TRP A 94 -5.16 2.49 13.26
N ALA A 95 -5.08 2.04 12.00
CA ALA A 95 -6.18 1.33 11.35
C ALA A 95 -6.51 0.01 12.07
N ASP A 96 -5.50 -0.79 12.39
CA ASP A 96 -5.61 -2.03 13.18
C ASP A 96 -6.21 -1.75 14.57
N TYR A 97 -5.78 -0.67 15.22
CA TYR A 97 -6.33 -0.27 16.51
C TYR A 97 -7.81 0.07 16.40
N LEU A 98 -8.19 0.88 15.40
CA LEU A 98 -9.59 1.23 15.13
C LEU A 98 -10.42 0.00 14.78
N GLU A 99 -9.90 -0.95 14.00
CA GLU A 99 -10.64 -2.17 13.69
C GLU A 99 -10.99 -2.98 14.95
N ASN A 100 -10.02 -3.10 15.86
CA ASN A 100 -10.17 -3.89 17.08
C ASN A 100 -10.88 -3.18 18.23
N HIS A 101 -10.85 -1.84 18.26
CA HIS A 101 -11.33 -1.05 19.41
C HIS A 101 -12.41 -0.02 19.08
N ALA A 102 -12.74 0.21 17.80
CA ALA A 102 -13.74 1.21 17.46
C ALA A 102 -15.15 0.77 17.87
N ILE A 103 -15.82 1.62 18.64
CA ILE A 103 -17.25 1.50 18.91
C ILE A 103 -18.02 2.10 17.72
N LYS A 104 -18.52 1.23 16.85
CA LYS A 104 -19.26 1.61 15.64
C LYS A 104 -20.76 1.84 15.96
N GLY A 105 -21.41 2.71 15.20
CA GLY A 105 -22.87 2.92 15.28
C GLY A 105 -23.39 3.81 16.42
N LYS A 106 -22.53 4.35 17.28
CA LYS A 106 -22.93 5.29 18.34
C LYS A 106 -22.85 6.77 17.95
N LEU A 107 -22.19 7.08 16.84
CA LEU A 107 -22.18 8.43 16.28
C LEU A 107 -23.40 8.62 15.39
N SER A 108 -24.31 9.48 15.81
CA SER A 108 -25.46 9.92 15.01
C SER A 108 -25.32 11.40 14.69
N ILE A 109 -25.46 11.75 13.40
CA ILE A 109 -25.51 13.15 12.97
C ILE A 109 -26.93 13.64 13.21
N ALA A 110 -27.16 14.32 14.33
CA ALA A 110 -28.41 15.02 14.58
C ALA A 110 -28.46 16.29 13.71
N ARG A 111 -29.56 16.49 12.98
CA ARG A 111 -29.87 17.78 12.35
C ARG A 111 -30.50 18.67 13.41
N PHE A 112 -29.74 19.66 13.88
CA PHE A 112 -30.27 20.68 14.76
C PHE A 112 -31.14 21.64 13.94
N ASP A 113 -32.38 21.89 14.38
CA ASP A 113 -33.12 23.03 13.88
C ASP A 113 -32.54 24.33 14.50
N LYS A 114 -32.93 25.48 13.95
CA LYS A 114 -32.41 26.79 14.39
C LYS A 114 -32.89 27.21 15.79
N SER A 115 -33.76 26.45 16.47
CA SER A 115 -34.40 26.86 17.72
C SER A 115 -33.61 26.48 18.98
N MET A 116 -32.57 25.65 18.89
CA MET A 116 -31.78 25.22 20.06
C MET A 116 -30.69 26.20 20.52
N GLY A 117 -30.69 27.46 20.06
CA GLY A 117 -29.79 28.49 20.57
C GLY A 117 -28.29 28.25 20.33
N LEU A 118 -27.93 27.30 19.46
CA LEU A 118 -26.54 27.04 19.11
C LEU A 118 -25.98 28.22 18.30
N VAL A 119 -24.90 28.82 18.77
CA VAL A 119 -24.20 29.92 18.10
C VAL A 119 -23.64 29.43 16.76
N GLN A 120 -24.33 29.77 15.66
CA GLN A 120 -23.81 29.55 14.31
C GLN A 120 -22.74 30.59 14.00
N ARG A 121 -21.51 30.13 13.73
CA ARG A 121 -20.46 30.99 13.21
C ARG A 121 -20.81 31.36 11.77
N THR A 122 -21.11 32.65 11.55
CA THR A 122 -21.39 33.20 10.23
C THR A 122 -20.19 32.98 9.31
N ARG A 123 -20.35 32.17 8.25
CA ARG A 123 -19.39 32.18 7.14
C ARG A 123 -19.57 33.52 6.43
N LYS A 124 -18.54 34.36 6.41
CA LYS A 124 -18.49 35.50 5.50
C LYS A 124 -18.48 34.95 4.07
N VAL A 125 -19.65 34.95 3.44
CA VAL A 125 -19.75 34.81 1.99
C VAL A 125 -19.15 36.09 1.41
N ILE A 126 -17.99 35.97 0.77
CA ILE A 126 -17.43 37.07 -0.02
C ILE A 126 -18.37 37.22 -1.23
N PRO A 127 -19.02 38.37 -1.43
CA PRO A 127 -19.88 38.56 -2.59
C PRO A 127 -19.03 38.50 -3.87
N PRO A 128 -19.57 37.96 -4.98
CA PRO A 128 -18.84 37.91 -6.24
C PRO A 128 -18.50 39.34 -6.70
N LEU A 129 -17.22 39.57 -6.99
CA LEU A 129 -16.74 40.79 -7.63
C LEU A 129 -17.37 40.87 -9.03
N PHE A 130 -18.35 41.76 -9.19
CA PHE A 130 -18.79 42.19 -10.52
C PHE A 130 -17.69 43.03 -11.14
N ILE A 131 -16.91 42.44 -12.05
CA ILE A 131 -16.00 43.18 -12.92
C ILE A 131 -16.88 43.89 -13.94
N HIS A 132 -17.05 45.20 -13.81
CA HIS A 132 -17.58 46.03 -14.90
C HIS A 132 -16.49 46.13 -15.98
N SER A 133 -16.72 45.48 -17.11
CA SER A 133 -16.03 45.78 -18.36
C SER A 133 -16.50 47.15 -18.85
N PHE A 134 -15.67 48.17 -18.72
CA PHE A 134 -15.81 49.40 -19.50
C PHE A 134 -15.11 49.20 -20.85
N LEU A 135 -15.86 49.43 -21.92
CA LEU A 135 -15.35 49.74 -23.25
C LEU A 135 -14.61 51.07 -23.23
#